data_AF-A0A7V6R7Q7-F1
#
_entry.id   AF-A0A7V6R7Q7-F1
#
_cell.length_a   1.000
_cell.length_b   1.000
_cell.length_c   1.000
_cell.angle_alpha   90.00
_cell.angle_beta   90.00
_cell.angle_gamma   90.00
#
_symmetry.space_group_name_H-M   'P 1'
#
loop_
_entity.id
_entity.type
_entity.pdbx_description
1 polymer ?
#
loop_
_entity_poly.entity_id
_entity_poly.type
_entity_poly.pdbx_seq_one_letter_code
_entity_poly.pdbx_strand_id
1 'polypeptide(L)'
;NTRLIALAGLITGIAASLSMAASEYLSTRTEQDNTRALKSSLYTGGAYVFTVACLVLPYLVFSNYVVSLVFTIVAAIFIILVFNFYISVAKDLSFKERFFEMAGISLGVAVISFIIGYLIRLFLGVDI
;
A
#
# COMPACT_ATOMS: atom_id res chain seq x y z
N ASN A 1 6.44 18.72 6.13
CA ASN A 1 5.24 19.24 5.42
C ASN A 1 4.31 18.07 5.07
N THR A 2 3.16 17.93 5.75
CA THR A 2 2.24 16.77 5.58
C THR A 2 1.67 16.66 4.17
N ARG A 3 1.46 17.79 3.48
CA ARG A 3 0.99 17.81 2.08
C ARG A 3 1.99 17.23 1.09
N LEU A 4 3.29 17.47 1.30
CA LEU A 4 4.34 16.88 0.45
C LEU A 4 4.37 15.36 0.59
N ILE A 5 4.21 14.84 1.81
CA ILE A 5 4.14 13.40 2.09
C ILE A 5 2.87 12.82 1.48
N ALA A 6 1.73 13.50 1.62
CA ALA A 6 0.46 13.07 1.01
C ALA A 6 0.56 13.01 -0.52
N LEU A 7 1.14 14.02 -1.16
CA LEU A 7 1.32 14.06 -2.62
C LEU A 7 2.29 12.99 -3.10
N ALA A 8 3.45 12.84 -2.44
CA ALA A 8 4.41 11.78 -2.77
C ALA A 8 3.79 10.39 -2.59
N GLY A 9 3.03 10.18 -1.52
CA GLY A 9 2.30 8.94 -1.25
C GLY A 9 1.20 8.65 -2.27
N LEU A 10 0.44 9.66 -2.71
CA LEU A 10 -0.55 9.50 -3.78
C LEU A 10 0.10 9.14 -5.11
N ILE A 11 1.14 9.88 -5.50
CA ILE A 11 1.81 9.66 -6.78
C ILE A 11 2.42 8.25 -6.81
N THR A 12 3.17 7.88 -5.77
CA THR A 12 3.80 6.56 -5.67
C THR A 12 2.77 5.44 -5.56
N GLY A 13 1.74 5.61 -4.73
CA GLY A 13 0.69 4.61 -4.53
C GLY A 13 -0.18 4.40 -5.77
N ILE A 14 -0.58 5.46 -6.47
CA ILE A 14 -1.33 5.37 -7.72
C ILE A 14 -0.47 4.71 -8.80
N ALA A 15 0.80 5.12 -8.95
CA ALA A 15 1.71 4.51 -9.91
C ALA A 15 1.90 3.00 -9.64
N ALA A 16 2.08 2.62 -8.38
CA ALA A 16 2.21 1.21 -7.98
C ALA A 16 0.91 0.42 -8.25
N SER A 17 -0.25 0.99 -7.95
CA SER A 17 -1.55 0.34 -8.21
C SER A 17 -1.80 0.08 -9.70
N LEU A 18 -1.47 1.06 -10.55
CA LEU A 18 -1.56 0.93 -12.00
C LEU A 18 -0.58 -0.11 -12.53
N SER A 19 0.65 -0.14 -12.00
CA SER A 19 1.64 -1.15 -12.36
C SER A 19 1.15 -2.56 -12.03
N MET A 20 0.60 -2.78 -10.83
CA MET A 20 0.07 -4.08 -10.44
C MET A 20 -1.17 -4.48 -11.26
N ALA A 21 -2.08 -3.53 -11.54
CA ALA A 21 -3.23 -3.79 -12.40
C ALA A 21 -2.80 -4.21 -13.82
N ALA A 22 -1.79 -3.53 -14.37
CA ALA A 22 -1.23 -3.87 -15.68
C ALA A 22 -0.55 -5.24 -15.69
N SER A 23 0.21 -5.57 -14.63
CA SER A 23 0.83 -6.89 -14.46
C SER A 23 -0.22 -8.00 -14.39
N GLU A 24 -1.29 -7.81 -13.62
CA GLU A 24 -2.37 -8.78 -13.54
C GLU A 24 -3.11 -8.94 -14.87
N TYR A 25 -3.43 -7.83 -15.54
CA TYR A 25 -4.04 -7.87 -16.87
C TYR A 25 -3.20 -8.69 -17.85
N LEU A 26 -1.88 -8.44 -17.89
CA LEU A 26 -0.98 -9.14 -18.79
C LEU A 26 -0.87 -10.63 -18.44
N SER A 27 -0.81 -10.96 -17.15
CA SER A 27 -0.74 -12.34 -16.67
C SER A 27 -2.01 -13.13 -17.04
N THR A 28 -3.19 -12.59 -16.74
CA THR A 28 -4.47 -13.25 -17.09
C THR A 28 -4.75 -13.28 -18.59
N ARG A 29 -4.27 -12.29 -19.36
CA ARG A 29 -4.38 -12.31 -20.83
C ARG A 29 -3.53 -13.45 -21.43
N THR A 30 -2.37 -13.73 -20.84
CA THR A 30 -1.47 -14.80 -21.31
C THR A 30 -2.09 -16.18 -21.09
N GLU A 31 -2.92 -16.35 -20.06
CA GLU A 31 -3.68 -17.56 -19.76
C GLU A 31 -5.00 -17.72 -20.58
N GLN A 32 -5.16 -17.01 -21.69
CA GLN A 32 -6.27 -17.12 -22.67
C GLN A 32 -7.69 -16.74 -22.19
N ASP A 33 -7.87 -16.03 -21.08
CA ASP A 33 -9.19 -15.58 -20.59
C ASP A 33 -9.36 -14.04 -20.63
N ASN A 34 -9.49 -13.50 -21.85
CA ASN A 34 -9.59 -12.05 -22.11
C ASN A 34 -10.73 -11.35 -21.34
N THR A 35 -11.87 -12.02 -21.20
CA THR A 35 -13.05 -11.46 -20.52
C THR A 35 -12.81 -11.33 -19.01
N ARG A 36 -12.03 -12.22 -18.42
CA ARG A 36 -11.67 -12.17 -17.00
C ARG A 36 -10.46 -11.29 -16.73
N ALA A 37 -9.55 -11.13 -17.69
CA ALA A 37 -8.36 -10.29 -17.54
C ALA A 37 -8.69 -8.83 -17.21
N LEU A 38 -9.65 -8.23 -17.94
CA LEU A 38 -10.09 -6.85 -17.67
C LEU A 38 -10.81 -6.71 -16.32
N LYS A 39 -11.65 -7.69 -15.95
CA LYS A 39 -12.34 -7.66 -14.65
C LYS A 39 -11.36 -7.83 -13.48
N SER A 40 -10.40 -8.74 -13.61
CA SER A 40 -9.37 -9.00 -12.59
C SER A 40 -8.49 -7.79 -12.37
N SER A 41 -7.99 -7.17 -13.45
CA SER A 41 -7.12 -5.99 -13.34
C SER A 41 -7.84 -4.76 -12.79
N LEU A 42 -9.12 -4.54 -13.16
CA LEU A 42 -9.91 -3.45 -12.57
C LEU A 42 -10.17 -3.67 -11.08
N TYR A 43 -10.46 -4.90 -10.67
CA TYR A 43 -10.73 -5.22 -9.27
C TYR A 43 -9.46 -5.04 -8.42
N THR A 44 -8.34 -5.57 -8.88
CA THR A 44 -7.04 -5.41 -8.22
C THR A 44 -6.61 -3.94 -8.21
N GLY A 45 -6.61 -3.27 -9.36
CA GLY A 45 -6.24 -1.85 -9.45
C GLY A 45 -7.13 -0.95 -8.58
N GLY A 46 -8.44 -1.14 -8.65
CA GLY A 46 -9.41 -0.37 -7.87
C GLY A 46 -9.25 -0.56 -6.36
N ALA A 47 -9.06 -1.80 -5.90
CA ALA A 47 -8.79 -2.09 -4.50
C ALA A 47 -7.52 -1.39 -3.98
N TYR A 48 -6.46 -1.36 -4.79
CA TYR A 48 -5.20 -0.70 -4.44
C TYR A 48 -5.34 0.83 -4.42
N VAL A 49 -5.97 1.43 -5.44
CA VAL A 49 -6.24 2.88 -5.46
C VAL A 49 -7.08 3.29 -4.26
N PHE A 50 -8.12 2.51 -3.93
CA PHE A 50 -8.94 2.76 -2.75
C PHE A 50 -8.14 2.70 -1.46
N THR A 51 -7.27 1.70 -1.33
CA THR A 51 -6.37 1.52 -0.18
C THR A 51 -5.42 2.70 -0.04
N VAL A 52 -4.79 3.14 -1.13
CA VAL A 52 -3.91 4.33 -1.17
C VAL A 52 -4.67 5.59 -0.79
N ALA A 53 -5.86 5.80 -1.34
CA ALA A 53 -6.69 6.96 -1.00
C ALA A 53 -7.03 6.97 0.50
N CYS A 54 -7.39 5.82 1.07
CA CYS A 54 -7.70 5.67 2.49
C CYS A 54 -6.49 5.95 3.40
N LEU A 55 -5.29 5.49 3.00
CA LEU A 55 -4.03 5.73 3.72
C LEU A 55 -3.55 7.18 3.63
N VAL A 56 -3.81 7.87 2.52
CA VAL A 56 -3.39 9.27 2.33
C VAL A 56 -4.35 10.24 3.02
N LEU A 57 -5.65 9.91 3.08
CA LEU A 57 -6.69 10.76 3.68
C LEU A 57 -6.30 11.38 5.04
N PRO A 58 -5.74 10.62 6.02
CA PRO A 58 -5.30 11.20 7.30
C PRO A 58 -4.16 12.24 7.18
N TYR A 59 -3.31 12.17 6.15
CA TYR A 59 -2.30 13.21 5.89
C TYR A 59 -2.88 14.48 5.27
N LEU A 60 -4.05 14.40 4.65
CA LEU A 60 -4.75 15.53 4.03
C LEU A 60 -5.63 16.28 5.03
N VAL A 61 -6.16 15.56 6.03
CA VAL A 61 -7.07 16.12 7.06
C VAL A 61 -6.32 16.72 8.25
N PHE A 62 -5.23 16.10 8.71
CA PHE A 62 -4.53 16.57 9.91
C PHE A 62 -3.29 17.43 9.55
N SER A 63 -3.19 18.63 10.15
CA SER A 63 -2.02 19.52 10.01
C SER A 63 -0.79 19.04 10.81
N ASN A 64 -0.97 18.12 11.76
CA ASN A 64 0.08 17.70 12.68
C ASN A 64 0.75 16.42 12.18
N TYR A 65 1.99 16.52 11.71
CA TYR A 65 2.75 15.44 11.06
C TYR A 65 2.81 14.15 11.89
N VAL A 66 3.04 14.26 13.20
CA VAL A 66 3.17 13.09 14.08
C VAL A 66 1.83 12.37 14.23
N VAL A 67 0.73 13.12 14.32
CA VAL A 67 -0.62 12.55 14.45
C VAL A 67 -1.03 11.84 13.15
N SER A 68 -0.78 12.45 11.97
CA SER A 68 -1.03 11.80 10.69
C SER A 68 -0.22 10.53 10.51
N LEU A 69 1.03 10.51 10.96
CA LEU A 69 1.90 9.34 10.84
C LEU A 69 1.41 8.18 11.70
N VAL A 70 1.07 8.44 12.96
CA VAL A 70 0.48 7.43 13.85
C VAL A 70 -0.84 6.90 13.26
N PHE A 71 -1.71 7.80 12.80
CA PHE A 71 -3.01 7.40 12.22
C PHE A 71 -2.85 6.55 10.97
N THR A 72 -1.85 6.85 10.13
CA THR A 72 -1.54 6.07 8.92
C THR A 72 -1.02 4.70 9.27
N ILE A 73 -0.12 4.58 10.26
CA ILE A 73 0.38 3.28 10.73
C ILE A 73 -0.78 2.44 11.27
N VAL A 74 -1.65 3.05 12.08
CA VAL A 74 -2.85 2.38 12.61
C VAL A 74 -3.79 1.96 11.48
N ALA A 75 -4.05 2.84 10.51
CA ALA A 75 -4.88 2.53 9.35
C ALA A 75 -4.26 1.41 8.49
N ALA A 76 -2.94 1.41 8.28
CA ALA A 76 -2.23 0.35 7.56
C ALA A 76 -2.38 -1.00 8.26
N ILE A 77 -2.14 -1.04 9.58
CA ILE A 77 -2.33 -2.25 10.39
C ILE A 77 -3.80 -2.70 10.33
N PHE A 78 -4.75 -1.77 10.39
CA PHE A 78 -6.16 -2.07 10.31
C PHE A 78 -6.57 -2.64 8.95
N ILE A 79 -6.06 -2.07 7.85
CA ILE A 79 -6.25 -2.58 6.49
C ILE A 79 -5.68 -3.99 6.38
N ILE A 80 -4.45 -4.21 6.84
CA ILE A 80 -3.81 -5.54 6.86
C ILE A 80 -4.69 -6.51 7.65
N LEU A 81 -5.18 -6.12 8.83
CA LEU A 81 -6.03 -6.94 9.68
C LEU A 81 -7.35 -7.31 8.98
N VAL A 82 -8.06 -6.34 8.40
CA VAL A 82 -9.32 -6.57 7.67
C VAL A 82 -9.12 -7.45 6.44
N PHE A 83 -8.08 -7.19 5.63
CA PHE A 83 -7.78 -8.02 4.47
C PHE A 83 -7.40 -9.45 4.86
N ASN A 84 -6.57 -9.61 5.90
CA ASN A 84 -6.16 -10.93 6.38
C ASN A 84 -7.35 -11.68 6.97
N PHE A 85 -8.24 -10.99 7.68
CA PHE A 85 -9.47 -11.57 8.22
C PHE A 85 -10.42 -11.99 7.09
N TYR A 86 -10.65 -11.13 6.09
CA TYR A 86 -11.46 -11.47 4.91
C TYR A 86 -10.90 -12.69 4.17
N ILE A 87 -9.59 -12.74 3.95
CA ILE A 87 -8.93 -13.89 3.29
C ILE A 87 -9.02 -15.15 4.16
N SER A 88 -8.85 -15.05 5.47
CA SER A 88 -8.94 -16.20 6.38
C SER A 88 -10.37 -16.77 6.41
N VAL A 89 -11.40 -15.91 6.47
CA VAL A 89 -12.80 -16.33 6.39
C VAL A 89 -13.15 -16.90 5.01
N ALA A 90 -12.64 -16.31 3.93
CA ALA A 90 -12.97 -16.74 2.56
C ALA A 90 -12.18 -17.99 2.09
N LYS A 91 -11.01 -18.28 2.66
CA LYS A 91 -10.12 -19.37 2.22
C LYS A 91 -9.78 -20.41 3.30
N ASP A 92 -10.32 -20.31 4.52
CA ASP A 92 -10.05 -21.24 5.64
C ASP A 92 -8.55 -21.40 5.97
N LEU A 93 -7.79 -20.32 5.77
CA LEU A 93 -6.34 -20.28 6.00
C LEU A 93 -6.04 -19.68 7.39
N SER A 94 -4.93 -20.11 8.01
CA SER A 94 -4.48 -19.67 9.34
C SER A 94 -4.20 -18.15 9.39
N PHE A 95 -5.19 -17.38 9.87
CA PHE A 95 -5.13 -15.91 10.02
C PHE A 95 -3.84 -15.44 10.73
N LYS A 96 -3.46 -16.12 11.82
CA LYS A 96 -2.33 -15.70 12.65
C LYS A 96 -0.99 -15.76 11.91
N GLU A 97 -0.74 -16.81 11.13
CA GLU A 97 0.52 -16.95 10.38
C GLU A 97 0.63 -15.89 9.30
N ARG A 98 -0.41 -15.73 8.46
CA ARG A 98 -0.38 -14.73 7.38
C ARG A 98 -0.37 -13.30 7.90
N PHE A 99 -1.02 -13.02 9.02
CA PHE A 99 -0.97 -11.69 9.64
C PHE A 99 0.46 -11.36 10.08
N PHE A 100 1.13 -12.27 10.80
CA PHE A 100 2.51 -12.06 11.24
C PHE A 100 3.49 -11.97 10.07
N GLU A 101 3.29 -12.78 9.03
CA GLU A 101 4.11 -12.75 7.83
C GLU A 101 3.96 -11.40 7.09
N MET A 102 2.72 -10.96 6.80
CA MET A 102 2.48 -9.68 6.13
C MET A 102 2.91 -8.47 6.97
N ALA A 103 2.66 -8.51 8.28
CA ALA A 103 3.10 -7.44 9.18
C ALA A 103 4.62 -7.38 9.28
N GLY A 104 5.30 -8.52 9.36
CA GLY A 104 6.75 -8.64 9.36
C GLY A 104 7.37 -8.11 8.08
N ILE A 105 6.83 -8.49 6.91
CA ILE A 105 7.28 -7.97 5.61
C ILE A 105 7.06 -6.46 5.54
N SER A 106 5.87 -5.98 5.95
CA SER A 106 5.54 -4.55 5.90
C SER A 106 6.43 -3.71 6.83
N LEU A 107 6.71 -4.18 8.05
CA LEU A 107 7.65 -3.54 8.98
C LEU A 107 9.08 -3.57 8.44
N GLY A 108 9.51 -4.70 7.87
CA GLY A 108 10.83 -4.83 7.27
C GLY A 108 11.03 -3.85 6.11
N VAL A 109 10.07 -3.78 5.21
CA VAL A 109 10.07 -2.81 4.10
C VAL A 109 10.07 -1.38 4.64
N ALA A 110 9.26 -1.07 5.66
CA ALA A 110 9.22 0.27 6.26
C ALA A 110 10.57 0.68 6.85
N VAL A 111 11.25 -0.20 7.58
CA VAL A 111 12.59 0.06 8.14
C VAL A 111 13.61 0.29 7.03
N ILE A 112 13.63 -0.57 6.01
CA ILE A 112 14.55 -0.44 4.87
C ILE A 112 14.28 0.86 4.10
N SER A 113 13.02 1.18 3.80
CA SER A 113 12.64 2.43 3.14
C SER A 113 13.01 3.66 3.95
N PHE A 114 12.90 3.61 5.28
CA PHE A 114 13.34 4.71 6.16
C PHE A 114 14.85 4.90 6.11
N ILE A 115 15.64 3.81 6.14
CA ILE A 115 17.10 3.87 6.02
C ILE A 115 17.51 4.45 4.67
N ILE A 116 16.89 3.98 3.57
CA ILE A 116 17.16 4.49 2.22
C ILE A 116 16.81 5.98 2.14
N GLY A 117 15.63 6.39 2.66
CA GLY A 117 15.23 7.78 2.71
C GLY A 117 16.19 8.67 3.50
N TYR A 118 16.70 8.17 4.64
CA TYR A 118 17.69 8.86 5.45
C TYR A 118 19.04 9.01 4.73
N LEU A 119 19.51 7.95 4.06
CA LEU A 119 20.75 7.98 3.27
C LEU A 119 20.65 8.96 2.09
N ILE A 120 19.52 8.96 1.37
CA ILE A 120 19.24 9.91 0.29
C ILE A 120 19.25 11.34 0.83
N ARG A 121 18.65 11.58 1.99
CA ARG A 121 18.67 12.90 2.65
C ARG A 121 20.10 13.37 2.95
N LEU A 122 20.94 12.47 3.46
CA LEU A 122 22.35 12.74 3.79
C LEU A 122 23.20 13.02 2.54
N PHE A 123 22.99 12.27 1.45
CA PHE A 123 23.76 12.40 0.20
C PHE A 123 23.31 13.57 -0.68
N LEU A 124 22.01 13.82 -0.80
CA LEU A 124 21.50 14.92 -1.62
C LEU A 124 21.57 16.28 -0.90
N GLY A 125 21.87 16.31 0.41
CA GLY A 125 21.93 17.56 1.18
C GLY A 125 20.60 18.32 1.21
N VAL A 126 19.50 17.65 0.90
CA VAL A 126 18.16 18.24 0.91
C VAL A 126 17.64 18.21 2.34
N ASP A 127 17.97 19.26 3.08
CA ASP A 127 17.20 19.62 4.28
C ASP A 127 15.82 20.12 3.84
N ILE A 128 14.80 19.30 4.09
CA ILE A 128 13.39 19.70 4.08
C ILE A 128 12.98 20.12 5.48
#